data_AF-A0A1I2T4B6-F1
#
_entry.id   AF-A0A1I2T4B6-F1
#
_cell.length_a   1.000
_cell.length_b   1.000
_cell.length_c   1.000
_cell.angle_alpha   90.00
_cell.angle_beta   90.00
_cell.angle_gamma   90.00
#
_symmetry.space_group_name_H-M   'P 1'
#
loop_
_entity.id
_entity.type
_entity.pdbx_description
1 polymer ?
#
loop_
_entity_poly.entity_id
_entity_poly.type
_entity_poly.pdbx_seq_one_letter_code
_entity_poly.pdbx_strand_id
1 'polypeptide(L)'
;MKVIFTEQSFKSLEESLQFLMDDQQVPEEKVTKIGKKLIKKASNLAENPYLGSIEEYLKHLEKGHRKLIEGNFKIIYRVEE
;
A
#
# COMPACT_ATOMS: atom_id res chain seq x y z
N MET A 1 9.71 -6.95 13.65
CA MET A 1 9.98 -6.14 12.44
C MET A 1 9.28 -4.81 12.59
N LYS A 2 9.80 -3.72 12.02
CA LYS A 2 9.17 -2.39 12.06
C LYS A 2 8.73 -2.00 10.65
N VAL A 3 7.49 -1.55 10.50
CA VAL A 3 7.02 -0.98 9.25
C VAL A 3 7.40 0.50 9.21
N ILE A 4 8.04 0.91 8.12
CA ILE A 4 8.40 2.30 7.84
C ILE A 4 7.69 2.70 6.55
N PHE A 5 6.86 3.74 6.62
CA PHE A 5 6.20 4.32 5.45
C PHE A 5 7.10 5.37 4.83
N THR A 6 7.32 5.28 3.52
CA THR A 6 8.10 6.30 2.78
C THR A 6 7.21 7.49 2.46
N GLU A 7 7.81 8.66 2.28
CA GLU A 7 7.08 9.86 1.81
C GLU A 7 6.34 9.58 0.49
N GLN A 8 6.99 8.88 -0.44
CA GLN A 8 6.35 8.46 -1.69
C GLN A 8 5.11 7.59 -1.46
N SER A 9 5.11 6.71 -0.46
CA SER A 9 3.94 5.87 -0.16
C SER A 9 2.77 6.68 0.38
N PHE A 10 3.02 7.72 1.19
CA PHE A 10 1.99 8.64 1.65
C PHE A 10 1.40 9.44 0.50
N LYS A 11 2.26 10.00 -0.37
CA LYS A 11 1.82 10.72 -1.56
C LYS A 11 0.96 9.84 -2.47
N SER A 12 1.39 8.60 -2.71
CA SER A 12 0.63 7.66 -3.54
C SER A 12 -0.72 7.30 -2.93
N LEU A 13 -0.79 7.17 -1.60
CA LEU A 13 -2.05 6.95 -0.89
C LEU A 13 -2.97 8.15 -1.01
N GLU A 14 -2.47 9.36 -0.76
CA GLU A 14 -3.22 10.61 -0.89
C GLU A 14 -3.78 10.78 -2.30
N GLU A 15 -2.95 10.70 -3.34
CA GLU A 15 -3.37 10.79 -4.74
C GLU A 15 -4.47 9.77 -5.08
N SER A 16 -4.33 8.53 -4.60
CA SER A 16 -5.32 7.49 -4.88
C SER A 16 -6.64 7.71 -4.14
N LEU A 17 -6.60 8.22 -2.91
CA LEU A 17 -7.82 8.54 -2.15
C LEU A 17 -8.51 9.78 -2.72
N GLN A 18 -7.74 10.78 -3.17
CA GLN A 18 -8.25 11.96 -3.84
C GLN A 18 -8.95 11.59 -5.15
N PHE A 19 -8.34 10.71 -5.97
CA PHE A 19 -8.98 10.18 -7.17
C PHE A 19 -10.32 9.48 -6.88
N LEU A 20 -10.40 8.70 -5.80
CA LEU A 20 -11.67 8.09 -5.41
C LEU A 20 -12.73 9.14 -5.05
N MET A 21 -12.34 10.22 -4.39
CA MET A 21 -13.26 11.27 -3.96
C MET A 21 -13.70 12.15 -5.13
N ASP A 22 -12.76 12.66 -5.91
CA ASP A 22 -12.99 13.71 -6.91
C ASP A 22 -13.47 13.13 -8.24
N ASP A 23 -12.77 12.13 -8.77
CA ASP A 23 -13.05 11.56 -10.08
C ASP A 23 -14.13 10.49 -10.02
N GLN A 24 -14.10 9.65 -8.97
CA GLN A 24 -15.05 8.54 -8.81
C GLN A 24 -16.26 8.89 -7.94
N GLN A 25 -16.28 10.11 -7.35
CA GLN A 25 -17.40 10.60 -6.53
C GLN A 25 -17.76 9.64 -5.38
N VAL A 26 -16.76 8.94 -4.84
CA VAL A 26 -16.94 8.02 -3.71
C VAL A 26 -17.16 8.85 -2.44
N PRO A 27 -18.21 8.58 -1.65
CA PRO A 27 -18.46 9.29 -0.41
C PRO A 27 -17.25 9.29 0.53
N GLU A 28 -16.95 10.44 1.14
CA GLU A 28 -15.78 10.66 2.01
C GLU A 28 -15.66 9.59 3.12
N GLU A 29 -16.78 9.18 3.72
CA GLU A 29 -16.80 8.14 4.75
C GLU A 29 -16.25 6.80 4.22
N LYS A 30 -16.56 6.44 2.96
CA LYS A 30 -16.05 5.23 2.31
C LYS A 30 -14.57 5.38 1.98
N VAL A 31 -14.16 6.53 1.45
CA VAL A 31 -12.73 6.82 1.16
C VAL A 31 -11.89 6.72 2.42
N THR A 32 -12.36 7.31 3.52
CA THR A 32 -11.72 7.22 4.85
C THR A 32 -11.61 5.78 5.35
N LYS A 33 -12.68 4.98 5.19
CA LYS A 33 -12.66 3.55 5.56
C LYS A 33 -11.64 2.77 4.72
N ILE A 34 -11.55 3.05 3.42
CA ILE A 34 -10.56 2.44 2.52
C ILE A 34 -9.15 2.79 2.99
N GLY A 35 -8.84 4.07 3.20
CA GLY A 35 -7.53 4.52 3.68
C GLY A 35 -7.11 3.84 4.99
N LYS A 36 -8.01 3.80 5.98
CA LYS A 36 -7.77 3.09 7.25
C LYS A 36 -7.50 1.59 7.04
N LYS A 37 -8.22 0.95 6.12
CA LYS A 37 -8.02 -0.48 5.80
C LYS A 37 -6.64 -0.73 5.18
N LEU A 38 -6.22 0.12 4.24
CA LEU A 38 -4.91 0.01 3.59
C LEU A 38 -3.77 0.20 4.58
N ILE A 39 -3.84 1.23 5.43
CA ILE A 39 -2.83 1.47 6.47
C ILE A 39 -2.78 0.29 7.45
N LYS A 40 -3.94 -0.20 7.92
CA LYS A 40 -3.99 -1.36 8.82
C LYS A 40 -3.37 -2.60 8.16
N LYS A 41 -3.69 -2.87 6.90
CA LYS A 41 -3.14 -4.00 6.14
C LYS A 41 -1.62 -3.92 6.02
N ALA A 42 -1.09 -2.73 5.72
CA ALA A 42 0.35 -2.49 5.66
C ALA A 42 1.02 -2.65 7.03
N SER A 43 0.43 -2.12 8.10
CA SER A 43 0.98 -2.24 9.46
C SER A 43 1.10 -3.68 9.94
N ASN A 44 0.18 -4.56 9.53
CA ASN A 44 0.24 -5.99 9.86
C ASN A 44 1.46 -6.71 9.27
N LEU A 45 2.18 -6.11 8.31
CA LEU A 45 3.46 -6.66 7.81
C LEU A 45 4.55 -6.70 8.90
N ALA A 46 4.39 -5.96 10.00
CA ALA A 46 5.29 -6.05 11.15
C ALA A 46 5.32 -7.46 11.77
N GLU A 47 4.21 -8.20 11.67
CA GLU A 47 4.06 -9.57 12.20
C GLU A 47 4.47 -10.62 11.17
N ASN A 48 4.11 -10.41 9.90
CA ASN A 48 4.45 -11.32 8.81
C ASN A 48 4.93 -10.56 7.56
N PRO A 49 6.22 -10.15 7.52
CA PRO A 49 6.75 -9.31 6.45
C PRO A 49 6.82 -10.04 5.10
N TYR A 50 6.79 -11.36 5.09
CA TYR A 50 6.89 -12.17 3.86
C TYR A 50 5.54 -12.61 3.31
N LEU A 51 4.43 -12.14 3.89
CA LEU A 51 3.07 -12.44 3.44
C LEU A 51 2.81 -12.06 1.97
N GLY A 52 3.42 -10.98 1.49
CA GLY A 52 3.26 -10.50 0.13
C GLY A 52 4.07 -11.31 -0.89
N SER A 53 3.47 -11.51 -2.07
CA SER A 53 4.15 -12.11 -3.22
C SER A 53 5.16 -11.15 -3.84
N ILE A 54 6.10 -11.68 -4.61
CA ILE A 54 7.10 -10.86 -5.32
C ILE A 54 6.40 -9.95 -6.33
N GLU A 55 6.85 -8.69 -6.44
CA GLU A 55 6.39 -7.79 -7.47
C GLU A 55 7.25 -7.93 -8.74
N GLU A 56 6.79 -8.77 -9.66
CA GLU A 56 7.48 -9.07 -10.92
C GLU A 56 7.74 -7.81 -11.78
N TYR A 57 6.83 -6.83 -11.78
CA TYR A 57 7.02 -5.60 -12.57
C TYR A 57 8.20 -4.75 -12.09
N LEU A 58 8.60 -4.91 -10.82
CA LEU A 58 9.73 -4.19 -10.20
C LEU A 58 10.96 -5.07 -10.03
N LYS A 59 10.95 -6.28 -10.57
CA LYS A 59 12.05 -7.25 -10.45
C LYS A 59 13.35 -6.73 -11.06
N HIS A 60 13.25 -5.97 -12.16
CA HIS A 60 14.38 -5.33 -12.83
C HIS A 60 15.15 -4.35 -11.94
N LEU A 61 14.57 -3.90 -10.82
CA LEU A 61 15.26 -3.05 -9.85
C LEU A 61 16.16 -3.85 -8.90
N GLU A 62 16.05 -5.19 -8.88
CA GLU A 62 16.85 -6.11 -8.05
C GLU A 62 16.82 -5.83 -6.53
N LYS A 63 15.75 -5.17 -6.06
CA LYS A 63 15.57 -4.76 -4.65
C LYS A 63 14.61 -5.66 -3.86
N GLY A 64 14.18 -6.79 -4.43
CA GLY A 64 13.30 -7.73 -3.74
C GLY A 64 11.92 -7.16 -3.37
N HIS A 65 11.35 -6.27 -4.21
CA HIS A 65 10.04 -5.70 -3.96
C HIS A 65 8.93 -6.77 -3.90
N ARG A 66 7.99 -6.56 -3.00
CA ARG A 66 6.83 -7.40 -2.72
C ARG A 66 5.55 -6.58 -2.82
N LYS A 67 4.43 -7.29 -2.96
CA LYS A 67 3.09 -6.69 -3.01
C LYS A 67 2.09 -7.39 -2.12
N LEU A 68 1.19 -6.60 -1.55
CA LEU A 68 -0.10 -7.04 -1.04
C LEU A 68 -1.21 -6.40 -1.88
N ILE A 69 -2.28 -7.17 -2.11
CA ILE A 69 -3.49 -6.69 -2.77
C ILE A 69 -4.57 -6.50 -1.72
N GLU A 70 -5.23 -5.34 -1.74
CA GLU A 70 -6.35 -5.01 -0.88
C GLU A 70 -7.40 -4.24 -1.70
N GLY A 71 -8.45 -4.93 -2.13
CA GLY A 71 -9.40 -4.41 -3.12
C GLY A 71 -8.69 -4.07 -4.44
N ASN A 72 -8.87 -2.84 -4.92
CA ASN A 72 -8.25 -2.33 -6.15
C ASN A 72 -6.86 -1.72 -5.93
N PHE A 73 -6.33 -1.80 -4.70
CA PHE A 73 -5.06 -1.19 -4.35
C PHE A 73 -3.97 -2.24 -4.25
N LYS A 74 -2.78 -1.81 -4.66
CA LYS A 74 -1.56 -2.57 -4.50
C LYS A 74 -0.63 -1.84 -3.53
N ILE A 75 -0.30 -2.50 -2.43
CA ILE A 75 0.69 -2.01 -1.46
C ILE A 75 2.04 -2.60 -1.84
N ILE A 76 2.94 -1.77 -2.34
CA ILE A 76 4.32 -2.15 -2.68
C ILE A 76 5.23 -1.90 -1.49
N TYR A 77 6.06 -2.88 -1.16
CA TYR A 77 7.03 -2.77 -0.08
C TYR A 77 8.27 -3.63 -0.34
N ARG A 78 9.28 -3.55 0.51
CA ARG A 78 10.41 -4.47 0.56
C ARG A 78 10.80 -4.72 2.02
N VAL A 79 11.55 -5.78 2.26
CA VAL A 79 12.08 -6.13 3.58
C VAL A 79 13.56 -5.81 3.57
N GLU A 80 14.01 -4.98 4.52
CA GLU A 80 15.41 -4.61 4.71
C GLU A 80 15.88 -5.14 6.08
N GLU A 81 17.19 -5.40 6.21
CA GLU A 81 17.86 -5.78 7.46
C GLU A 81 18.15 -4.57 8.35
#